data_AF-A0A9W6CE35-F1
#
_entry.id   AF-A0A9W6CE35-F1
#
_cell.length_a   1.000
_cell.length_b   1.000
_cell.length_c   1.000
_cell.angle_alpha   90.00
_cell.angle_beta   90.00
_cell.angle_gamma   90.00
#
_symmetry.space_group_name_H-M   'P 1'
#
loop_
_entity.id
_entity.type
_entity.pdbx_description
1 polymer ?
#
loop_
_entity_poly.entity_id
_entity_poly.type
_entity_poly.pdbx_seq_one_letter_code
_entity_poly.pdbx_strand_id
1 'polypeptide(L)'
;MLALAESADLSLARINLRGAELELDPSGALLWPDEQLMVVADLHLEKGSAFARRGQMLPPYDTLDTLKRLSAVVALHQPRMVIALGDSLHDRWAGERMADPLRDEIRRIQSGRTFVWIAGNHDPLPHDLGGEGTAVLALGPLLFRHEPEEGPAPGEVCGHLHPAARVVMRGRGVRRRCFVTDGSRMILPAFGAYAGGLSVSDPAIGRLFPARRFTAHLLGAGRTYGMPASACL
;
A
#
# COMPACT_ATOMS: atom_id res chain seq x y z
N MET A 1 33.68 -22.63 -5.86
CA MET A 1 33.69 -21.70 -4.72
C MET A 1 32.55 -20.70 -4.94
N LEU A 2 31.32 -21.11 -4.62
CA LEU A 2 30.12 -20.29 -4.77
C LEU A 2 30.01 -19.46 -3.49
N ALA A 3 30.14 -18.13 -3.63
CA ALA A 3 29.87 -17.21 -2.55
C ALA A 3 28.37 -17.33 -2.20
N LEU A 4 28.10 -17.89 -1.03
CA LEU A 4 26.83 -17.74 -0.35
C LEU A 4 26.57 -16.24 -0.22
N ALA A 5 25.53 -15.75 -0.86
CA ALA A 5 25.02 -14.41 -0.60
C ALA A 5 24.71 -14.35 0.90
N GLU A 6 25.43 -13.49 1.62
CA GLU A 6 25.12 -13.15 3.00
C GLU A 6 23.64 -12.79 3.07
N SER A 7 22.86 -13.61 3.78
CA SER A 7 21.54 -13.25 4.25
C SER A 7 21.74 -12.11 5.24
N ALA A 8 21.78 -10.87 4.74
CA ALA A 8 21.56 -9.71 5.57
C ALA A 8 20.21 -9.95 6.25
N ASP A 9 20.26 -10.11 7.56
CA ASP A 9 19.09 -10.17 8.42
C ASP A 9 18.38 -8.81 8.33
N LEU A 10 17.57 -8.65 7.28
CA LEU A 10 16.76 -7.47 7.01
C LEU A 10 15.50 -7.61 7.85
N SER A 11 15.64 -7.50 9.17
CA SER A 11 14.50 -7.44 10.07
C SER A 11 13.59 -6.29 9.63
N LEU A 12 12.36 -6.61 9.24
CA LEU A 12 11.37 -5.60 8.91
C LEU A 12 11.09 -4.72 10.13
N ALA A 13 10.80 -3.43 9.91
CA ALA A 13 10.41 -2.58 11.01
C ALA A 13 9.08 -3.06 11.58
N ARG A 14 9.04 -3.23 12.90
CA ARG A 14 7.85 -3.66 13.64
C ARG A 14 7.17 -2.50 14.32
N ILE A 15 5.85 -2.50 14.33
CA ILE A 15 5.02 -1.53 15.05
C ILE A 15 3.85 -2.25 15.72
N ASN A 16 3.42 -1.75 16.87
CA ASN A 16 2.17 -2.17 17.48
C ASN A 16 1.05 -1.21 17.04
N LEU A 17 0.00 -1.74 16.44
CA LEU A 17 -1.22 -1.01 16.13
C LEU A 17 -2.37 -1.63 16.91
N ARG A 18 -2.78 -0.96 18.00
CA ARG A 18 -3.91 -1.42 18.82
C ARG A 18 -3.80 -2.87 19.31
N GLY A 19 -2.58 -3.32 19.63
CA GLY A 19 -2.31 -4.69 20.07
C GLY A 19 -1.94 -5.67 18.96
N ALA A 20 -2.11 -5.31 17.68
CA ALA A 20 -1.59 -6.09 16.57
C ALA A 20 -0.12 -5.77 16.31
N GLU A 21 0.74 -6.80 16.29
CA GLU A 21 2.14 -6.68 15.90
C GLU A 21 2.27 -6.75 14.38
N LEU A 22 2.65 -5.63 13.77
CA LEU A 22 2.68 -5.45 12.33
C LEU A 22 4.10 -5.21 11.83
N GLU A 23 4.40 -5.70 10.64
CA GLU A 23 5.69 -5.52 9.96
C GLU A 23 5.55 -4.65 8.71
N LEU A 24 6.46 -3.70 8.56
CA LEU A 24 6.45 -2.71 7.48
C LEU A 24 7.48 -3.07 6.40
N ASP A 25 6.99 -3.64 5.30
CA ASP A 25 7.84 -4.06 4.18
C ASP A 25 8.28 -2.84 3.33
N PRO A 26 9.56 -2.75 2.91
CA PRO A 26 10.05 -1.65 2.07
C PRO A 26 9.35 -1.52 0.71
N SER A 27 8.63 -2.56 0.24
CA SER A 27 7.77 -2.48 -0.94
C SER A 27 6.56 -1.56 -0.75
N GLY A 28 6.17 -1.28 0.50
CA GLY A 28 4.93 -0.59 0.85
C GLY A 28 3.80 -1.53 1.29
N ALA A 29 4.06 -2.84 1.38
CA ALA A 29 3.12 -3.79 1.97
C ALA A 29 3.19 -3.78 3.50
N LEU A 30 2.03 -3.85 4.14
CA LEU A 30 1.89 -4.10 5.58
C LEU A 30 1.69 -5.61 5.79
N LEU A 31 2.42 -6.19 6.72
CA LEU A 31 2.31 -7.60 7.05
C LEU A 31 1.79 -7.75 8.49
N TRP A 32 0.90 -8.71 8.68
CA TRP A 32 0.46 -9.13 10.00
C TRP A 32 0.74 -10.64 10.15
N PRO A 33 1.90 -11.01 10.74
CA PRO A 33 2.35 -12.40 10.78
C PRO A 33 1.38 -13.35 11.48
N ASP A 34 0.79 -12.92 12.61
CA ASP A 34 -0.14 -13.74 13.40
C ASP A 34 -1.37 -14.17 12.58
N GLU A 35 -1.83 -13.32 11.67
CA GLU A 35 -2.97 -13.58 10.77
C GLU A 35 -2.54 -14.10 9.38
N GLN A 36 -1.23 -14.25 9.14
CA GLN A 36 -0.66 -14.56 7.83
C GLN A 36 -1.22 -13.66 6.72
N LEU A 37 -1.36 -12.37 7.03
CA LEU A 37 -2.02 -11.38 6.20
C LEU A 37 -1.00 -10.40 5.59
N MET A 38 -1.20 -10.08 4.32
CA MET A 38 -0.54 -8.97 3.64
C MET A 38 -1.58 -7.93 3.19
N VAL A 39 -1.28 -6.66 3.39
CA VAL A 39 -2.14 -5.54 2.98
C VAL A 39 -1.36 -4.58 2.10
N VAL A 40 -1.96 -4.19 0.98
CA VAL A 40 -1.44 -3.16 0.06
C VAL A 40 -2.54 -2.15 -0.23
N ALA A 41 -2.18 -0.93 -0.60
CA ALA A 41 -3.15 0.12 -0.91
C ALA A 41 -2.89 0.69 -2.31
N ASP A 42 -3.96 1.14 -2.99
CA ASP A 42 -3.88 2.00 -4.18
C ASP A 42 -2.95 1.45 -5.28
N LEU A 43 -3.33 0.29 -5.84
CA LEU A 43 -2.58 -0.34 -6.93
C LEU A 43 -2.66 0.49 -8.23
N HIS A 44 -3.81 1.11 -8.49
CA HIS A 44 -4.12 1.89 -9.69
C HIS A 44 -3.71 1.20 -11.00
N LEU A 45 -4.10 -0.06 -11.15
CA LEU A 45 -3.90 -0.79 -12.40
C LEU A 45 -4.62 -0.06 -13.56
N GLU A 46 -4.01 -0.09 -14.75
CA GLU A 46 -4.49 0.57 -15.97
C GLU A 46 -4.52 2.11 -15.91
N LYS A 47 -3.66 2.72 -15.09
CA LYS A 47 -3.48 4.17 -15.07
C LYS A 47 -2.85 4.69 -16.37
N GLY A 48 -1.78 4.05 -16.84
CA GLY A 48 -1.13 4.41 -18.11
C GLY A 48 -2.11 4.41 -19.29
N SER A 49 -2.93 3.35 -19.41
CA SER A 49 -3.92 3.22 -20.48
C SER A 49 -5.06 4.25 -20.38
N ALA A 50 -5.47 4.64 -19.16
CA ALA A 50 -6.44 5.70 -18.95
C ALA A 50 -5.94 7.08 -19.42
N PHE A 51 -4.68 7.40 -19.11
CA PHE A 51 -4.06 8.65 -19.57
C PHE A 51 -3.89 8.67 -21.09
N ALA A 52 -3.52 7.54 -21.70
CA ALA A 52 -3.40 7.42 -23.15
C ALA A 52 -4.73 7.72 -23.86
N ARG A 53 -5.87 7.23 -23.34
CA ARG A 53 -7.21 7.58 -23.86
C ARG A 53 -7.54 9.07 -23.80
N ARG A 54 -6.91 9.81 -22.88
CA ARG A 54 -7.03 11.27 -22.72
C ARG A 54 -5.95 12.05 -23.48
N GLY A 55 -5.15 11.38 -24.31
CA GLY A 55 -4.10 12.01 -25.13
C GLY A 55 -2.77 12.25 -24.40
N GLN A 56 -2.61 11.76 -23.17
CA GLN A 56 -1.35 11.84 -22.43
C GLN A 56 -0.66 10.49 -22.41
N MET A 57 0.50 10.39 -23.05
CA MET A 57 1.28 9.15 -23.10
C MET A 57 2.16 9.02 -21.85
N LEU A 58 1.83 8.06 -20.99
CA LEU A 58 2.73 7.53 -19.98
C LEU A 58 3.34 6.22 -20.48
N PRO A 59 4.49 5.77 -19.96
CA PRO A 59 5.00 4.45 -20.32
C PRO A 59 3.96 3.38 -19.97
N PRO A 60 3.64 2.45 -20.89
CA PRO A 60 2.46 1.57 -20.78
C PRO A 60 2.69 0.34 -19.89
N TYR A 61 3.68 0.38 -19.00
CA TYR A 61 4.14 -0.79 -18.25
C TYR A 61 3.75 -0.74 -16.76
N ASP A 62 2.95 0.25 -16.34
CA ASP A 62 2.60 0.48 -14.94
C ASP A 62 1.83 -0.66 -14.28
N THR A 63 0.84 -1.23 -14.99
CA THR A 63 0.10 -2.41 -14.52
C THR A 63 1.04 -3.59 -14.34
N LEU A 64 1.90 -3.87 -15.33
CA LEU A 64 2.84 -4.98 -15.32
C LEU A 64 3.88 -4.83 -14.19
N ASP A 65 4.45 -3.65 -14.02
CA ASP A 65 5.45 -3.37 -12.98
C ASP A 65 4.83 -3.50 -11.58
N THR A 66 3.60 -3.04 -11.41
CA THR A 66 2.85 -3.17 -10.15
C THR A 66 2.57 -4.65 -9.83
N LEU A 67 2.09 -5.43 -10.80
CA LEU A 67 1.84 -6.88 -10.64
C LEU A 67 3.13 -7.67 -10.37
N LYS A 68 4.23 -7.38 -11.07
CA LYS A 68 5.53 -8.02 -10.80
C LYS A 68 5.99 -7.78 -9.36
N ARG A 69 5.88 -6.54 -8.89
CA ARG A 69 6.22 -6.21 -7.49
C ARG A 69 5.30 -6.92 -6.51
N LEU A 70 4.00 -6.93 -6.75
CA LEU A 70 3.02 -7.60 -5.90
C LEU A 70 3.31 -9.10 -5.83
N SER A 71 3.53 -9.74 -6.98
CA SER A 71 3.90 -11.15 -7.05
C SER A 71 5.20 -11.45 -6.31
N ALA A 72 6.20 -10.59 -6.37
CA ALA A 72 7.47 -10.79 -5.66
C ALA A 72 7.28 -10.75 -4.14
N VAL A 73 6.49 -9.81 -3.62
CA VAL A 73 6.21 -9.67 -2.18
C VAL A 73 5.34 -10.84 -1.68
N VAL A 74 4.33 -11.24 -2.45
CA VAL A 74 3.53 -12.45 -2.15
C VAL A 74 4.39 -13.71 -2.17
N ALA A 75 5.30 -13.84 -3.12
CA ALA A 75 6.21 -14.98 -3.20
C ALA A 75 7.19 -15.02 -2.01
N LEU A 76 7.64 -13.86 -1.54
CA LEU A 76 8.55 -13.73 -0.40
C LEU A 76 7.87 -14.10 0.92
N HIS A 77 6.68 -13.57 1.17
CA HIS A 77 6.02 -13.67 2.48
C HIS A 77 4.97 -14.77 2.56
N GLN A 78 4.54 -15.33 1.42
CA GLN A 78 3.55 -16.40 1.32
C GLN A 78 2.31 -16.20 2.22
N PRO A 79 1.64 -15.02 2.17
CA PRO A 79 0.49 -14.78 3.01
C PRO A 79 -0.66 -15.72 2.64
N ARG A 80 -1.47 -16.10 3.64
CA ARG A 80 -2.72 -16.85 3.43
C ARG A 80 -3.83 -15.93 2.93
N MET A 81 -3.80 -14.65 3.33
CA MET A 81 -4.76 -13.63 2.91
C MET A 81 -4.04 -12.40 2.36
N VAL A 82 -4.59 -11.82 1.30
CA VAL A 82 -4.19 -10.51 0.78
C VAL A 82 -5.38 -9.57 0.79
N ILE A 83 -5.20 -8.37 1.33
CA ILE A 83 -6.17 -7.27 1.26
C ILE A 83 -5.60 -6.15 0.38
N ALA A 84 -6.36 -5.72 -0.62
CA ALA A 84 -6.07 -4.52 -1.40
C ALA A 84 -7.01 -3.37 -0.98
N LEU A 85 -6.47 -2.32 -0.37
CA LEU A 85 -7.20 -1.19 0.24
C LEU A 85 -7.65 -0.14 -0.79
N GLY A 86 -8.63 -0.50 -1.61
CA GLY A 86 -9.26 0.41 -2.56
C GLY A 86 -8.33 0.91 -3.67
N ASP A 87 -8.98 1.54 -4.65
CA ASP A 87 -8.38 2.05 -5.88
C ASP A 87 -7.41 1.05 -6.52
N SER A 88 -7.80 -0.23 -6.54
CA SER A 88 -7.00 -1.29 -7.15
C SER A 88 -6.99 -1.09 -8.67
N LEU A 89 -8.15 -0.75 -9.24
CA LEU A 89 -8.29 -0.24 -10.59
C LEU A 89 -8.21 1.29 -10.63
N HIS A 90 -7.61 1.85 -11.69
CA HIS A 90 -7.50 3.30 -11.84
C HIS A 90 -8.83 3.99 -12.21
N ASP A 91 -9.73 3.28 -12.89
CA ASP A 91 -11.08 3.75 -13.20
C ASP A 91 -12.02 2.55 -13.46
N ARG A 92 -13.33 2.81 -13.49
CA ARG A 92 -14.36 1.80 -13.73
C ARG A 92 -14.24 1.01 -15.04
N TRP A 93 -13.49 1.51 -16.02
CA TRP A 93 -13.26 0.84 -17.31
C TRP A 93 -11.89 0.16 -17.38
N ALA A 94 -11.11 0.15 -16.30
CA ALA A 94 -9.80 -0.47 -16.25
C ALA A 94 -9.90 -1.97 -16.54
N GLY A 95 -10.88 -2.66 -15.97
CA GLY A 95 -11.14 -4.07 -16.27
C GLY A 95 -11.28 -4.31 -17.78
N GLU A 96 -12.14 -3.55 -18.46
CA GLU A 96 -12.36 -3.69 -19.91
C GLU A 96 -11.07 -3.49 -20.75
N ARG A 97 -10.14 -2.66 -20.28
CA ARG A 97 -8.86 -2.40 -20.97
C ARG A 97 -7.78 -3.42 -20.66
N MET A 98 -7.88 -4.08 -19.50
CA MET A 98 -6.83 -4.95 -19.00
C MET A 98 -6.70 -6.18 -19.90
N ALA A 99 -5.50 -6.35 -20.47
CA ALA A 99 -5.17 -7.48 -21.31
C ALA A 99 -5.15 -8.81 -20.53
N ASP A 100 -5.53 -9.91 -21.19
CA ASP A 100 -5.61 -11.24 -20.58
C ASP A 100 -4.35 -11.69 -19.82
N PRO A 101 -3.11 -11.46 -20.31
CA PRO A 101 -1.91 -11.86 -19.56
C PRO A 101 -1.77 -11.18 -18.19
N LEU A 102 -2.31 -9.97 -18.03
CA LEU A 102 -2.30 -9.25 -16.74
C LEU A 102 -3.36 -9.81 -15.80
N ARG A 103 -4.53 -10.19 -16.35
CA ARG A 103 -5.58 -10.90 -15.61
C ARG A 103 -5.11 -12.26 -15.13
N ASP A 104 -4.35 -12.99 -15.97
CA ASP A 104 -3.73 -14.26 -15.60
C ASP A 104 -2.69 -14.09 -14.49
N GLU A 105 -1.92 -12.98 -14.49
CA GLU A 105 -1.03 -12.65 -13.36
C GLU A 105 -1.83 -12.52 -12.06
N ILE A 106 -2.91 -11.74 -12.07
CA ILE A 106 -3.75 -11.52 -10.89
C ILE A 106 -4.30 -12.85 -10.37
N ARG A 107 -4.79 -13.73 -11.26
CA ARG A 107 -5.24 -15.08 -10.90
C ARG A 107 -4.13 -15.92 -10.27
N ARG A 108 -2.89 -15.83 -10.80
CA ARG A 108 -1.73 -16.53 -10.20
C ARG A 108 -1.40 -16.01 -8.80
N ILE A 109 -1.43 -14.70 -8.60
CA ILE A 109 -1.21 -14.07 -7.29
C ILE A 109 -2.28 -14.54 -6.28
N GLN A 110 -3.54 -14.59 -6.71
CA GLN A 110 -4.68 -15.06 -5.90
C GLN A 110 -4.66 -16.56 -5.59
N SER A 111 -4.04 -17.37 -6.46
CA SER A 111 -4.11 -18.83 -6.36
C SER A 111 -3.65 -19.35 -5.01
N GLY A 112 -4.50 -20.15 -4.35
CA GLY A 112 -4.23 -20.74 -3.04
C GLY A 112 -4.38 -19.79 -1.85
N ARG A 113 -4.97 -18.59 -2.05
CA ARG A 113 -5.09 -17.55 -1.01
C ARG A 113 -6.50 -16.96 -0.99
N THR A 114 -6.88 -16.43 0.16
CA THR A 114 -8.02 -15.50 0.22
C THR A 114 -7.55 -14.15 -0.29
N PHE A 115 -8.28 -13.56 -1.24
CA PHE A 115 -7.96 -12.24 -1.77
C PHE A 115 -9.17 -11.33 -1.62
N VAL A 116 -9.02 -10.24 -0.88
CA VAL A 116 -10.08 -9.29 -0.58
C VAL A 116 -9.75 -7.95 -1.22
N TRP A 117 -10.72 -7.44 -1.98
CA TRP A 117 -10.73 -6.11 -2.56
C TRP A 117 -11.61 -5.22 -1.69
N ILE A 118 -11.01 -4.22 -1.05
CA ILE A 118 -11.76 -3.13 -0.43
C ILE A 118 -12.18 -2.16 -1.54
N ALA A 119 -13.44 -1.72 -1.56
CA ALA A 119 -13.92 -0.76 -2.55
C ALA A 119 -13.18 0.58 -2.44
N GLY A 120 -12.79 1.14 -3.59
CA GLY A 120 -12.23 2.49 -3.67
C GLY A 120 -13.20 3.50 -4.29
N ASN A 121 -12.76 4.74 -4.40
CA ASN A 121 -13.51 5.80 -5.08
C ASN A 121 -13.53 5.61 -6.60
N HIS A 122 -12.43 5.09 -7.13
CA HIS A 122 -12.25 4.88 -8.56
C HIS A 122 -12.62 3.46 -9.01
N ASP A 123 -12.80 2.57 -8.04
CA ASP A 123 -12.93 1.13 -8.21
C ASP A 123 -14.25 0.62 -7.63
N PRO A 124 -15.37 0.78 -8.37
CA PRO A 124 -16.64 0.25 -7.94
C PRO A 124 -16.60 -1.28 -7.99
N LEU A 125 -16.84 -1.91 -6.84
CA LEU A 125 -17.06 -3.34 -6.75
C LEU A 125 -18.52 -3.69 -7.10
N PRO A 126 -18.79 -4.86 -7.69
CA PRO A 126 -17.85 -5.93 -8.04
C PRO A 126 -17.12 -5.70 -9.38
N HIS A 127 -15.93 -6.27 -9.51
CA HIS A 127 -15.18 -6.37 -10.77
C HIS A 127 -14.85 -7.83 -11.13
N ASP A 128 -14.46 -8.10 -12.38
CA ASP A 128 -14.26 -9.43 -12.95
C ASP A 128 -12.88 -10.08 -12.67
N LEU A 129 -12.11 -9.53 -11.73
CA LEU A 129 -10.75 -10.00 -11.38
C LEU A 129 -10.71 -11.18 -10.39
N GLY A 130 -11.86 -11.73 -10.00
CA GLY A 130 -11.94 -12.73 -8.93
C GLY A 130 -11.71 -12.13 -7.53
N GLY A 131 -11.60 -12.97 -6.51
CA GLY A 131 -11.53 -12.55 -5.11
C GLY A 131 -12.87 -12.04 -4.55
N GLU A 132 -12.86 -11.61 -3.30
CA GLU A 132 -14.02 -11.13 -2.57
C GLU A 132 -14.02 -9.61 -2.49
N GLY A 133 -15.15 -8.98 -2.82
CA GLY A 133 -15.30 -7.53 -2.74
C GLY A 133 -16.08 -7.09 -1.50
N THR A 134 -15.58 -6.10 -0.75
CA THR A 134 -16.29 -5.49 0.39
C THR A 134 -15.94 -4.00 0.51
N ALA A 135 -16.77 -3.21 1.19
CA ALA A 135 -16.45 -1.81 1.48
C ALA A 135 -15.48 -1.66 2.67
N VAL A 136 -15.57 -2.57 3.64
CA VAL A 136 -14.80 -2.57 4.88
C VAL A 136 -14.59 -4.02 5.34
N LEU A 137 -13.45 -4.31 5.96
CA LEU A 137 -13.18 -5.61 6.60
C LEU A 137 -12.66 -5.40 8.02
N ALA A 138 -13.28 -6.06 9.00
CA ALA A 138 -12.78 -6.10 10.37
C ALA A 138 -12.06 -7.44 10.62
N LEU A 139 -10.88 -7.39 11.24
CA LEU A 139 -10.13 -8.57 11.66
C LEU A 139 -9.38 -8.25 12.95
N GLY A 140 -9.69 -8.98 14.02
CA GLY A 140 -9.12 -8.72 15.35
C GLY A 140 -9.34 -7.26 15.78
N PRO A 141 -8.30 -6.55 16.26
CA PRO A 141 -8.41 -5.16 16.66
C PRO A 141 -8.39 -4.15 15.50
N LEU A 142 -8.28 -4.61 14.24
CA LEU A 142 -8.07 -3.75 13.08
C LEU A 142 -9.30 -3.67 12.16
N LEU A 143 -9.46 -2.51 11.52
CA LEU A 143 -10.51 -2.21 10.55
C LEU A 143 -9.88 -1.69 9.25
N PHE A 144 -10.04 -2.44 8.17
CA PHE A 144 -9.48 -2.15 6.85
C PHE A 144 -10.52 -1.45 5.98
N ARG A 145 -10.15 -0.29 5.43
CA ARG A 145 -10.99 0.50 4.52
C ARG A 145 -10.13 1.30 3.53
N HIS A 146 -10.73 1.88 2.51
CA HIS A 146 -9.98 2.70 1.55
C HIS A 146 -9.75 4.12 2.07
N GLU A 147 -10.83 4.87 2.32
CA GLU A 147 -10.75 6.24 2.81
C GLU A 147 -10.66 6.30 4.34
N PRO A 148 -9.85 7.21 4.90
CA PRO A 148 -9.83 7.45 6.34
C PRO A 148 -11.14 8.06 6.82
N GLU A 149 -11.66 7.56 7.94
CA GLU A 149 -12.78 8.16 8.66
C GLU A 149 -12.35 9.47 9.33
N GLU A 150 -13.21 10.49 9.27
CA GLU A 150 -12.99 11.73 10.02
C GLU A 150 -13.08 11.50 11.54
N GLY A 151 -12.24 12.20 12.30
CA GLY A 151 -12.20 12.06 13.75
C GLY A 151 -11.46 10.78 14.23
N PRO A 152 -11.66 10.36 15.49
CA PRO A 152 -10.97 9.20 16.06
C PRO A 152 -11.50 7.87 15.49
N ALA A 153 -10.69 7.14 14.73
CA ALA A 153 -10.98 5.76 14.31
C ALA A 153 -9.87 4.81 14.77
N PRO A 154 -9.95 4.28 16.00
CA PRO A 154 -8.96 3.35 16.50
C PRO A 154 -8.99 2.02 15.74
N GLY A 155 -7.82 1.48 15.44
CA GLY A 155 -7.64 0.22 14.70
C GLY A 155 -7.73 0.39 13.19
N GLU A 156 -7.99 1.61 12.71
CA GLU A 156 -8.15 1.87 11.28
C GLU A 156 -6.84 1.69 10.53
N VAL A 157 -6.91 0.96 9.41
CA VAL A 157 -5.87 0.84 8.40
C VAL A 157 -6.47 1.26 7.06
N CYS A 158 -5.95 2.33 6.47
CA CYS A 158 -6.50 2.91 5.24
C CYS A 158 -5.42 3.29 4.20
N GLY A 159 -5.88 3.58 2.98
CA GLY A 159 -5.07 4.01 1.85
C GLY A 159 -5.40 5.45 1.44
N HIS A 160 -5.70 5.64 0.14
CA HIS A 160 -6.28 6.83 -0.47
C HIS A 160 -5.38 8.08 -0.51
N LEU A 161 -4.80 8.49 0.62
CA LEU A 161 -4.02 9.75 0.72
C LEU A 161 -2.57 9.62 0.22
N HIS A 162 -2.09 8.37 0.06
CA HIS A 162 -0.74 8.03 -0.43
C HIS A 162 0.38 8.83 0.26
N PRO A 163 0.49 8.80 1.59
CA PRO A 163 1.43 9.62 2.34
C PRO A 163 2.87 9.54 1.82
N ALA A 164 3.50 10.71 1.73
CA ALA A 164 4.91 10.85 1.43
C ALA A 164 5.56 11.90 2.34
N ALA A 165 6.71 11.55 2.91
CA ALA A 165 7.48 12.44 3.77
C ALA A 165 8.74 12.91 3.05
N ARG A 166 9.10 14.18 3.27
CA ARG A 166 10.39 14.74 2.88
C ARG A 166 11.26 14.89 4.13
N VAL A 167 12.46 14.35 4.08
CA VAL A 167 13.46 14.47 5.16
C VAL A 167 14.77 14.98 4.59
N VAL A 168 15.57 15.68 5.41
CA VAL A 168 16.92 16.10 5.02
C VAL A 168 17.91 15.09 5.58
N MET A 169 18.62 14.41 4.69
CA MET A 169 19.70 13.50 5.05
C MET A 169 20.98 13.98 4.38
N ARG A 170 22.04 14.20 5.16
CA ARG A 170 23.36 14.65 4.66
C ARG A 170 23.25 15.89 3.76
N GLY A 171 22.42 16.86 4.15
CA GLY A 171 22.18 18.10 3.41
C GLY A 171 21.34 17.96 2.14
N ARG A 172 20.83 16.77 1.81
CA ARG A 172 19.95 16.54 0.65
C ARG A 172 18.54 16.20 1.10
N GLY A 173 17.56 16.90 0.54
CA GLY A 173 16.15 16.59 0.74
C GLY A 173 15.76 15.33 -0.04
N VAL A 174 15.26 14.32 0.67
CA VAL A 174 14.78 13.08 0.09
C VAL A 174 13.30 12.94 0.39
N ARG A 175 12.48 12.87 -0.66
CA ARG A 175 11.05 12.54 -0.55
C ARG A 175 10.84 11.06 -0.82
N ARG A 176 10.11 10.38 0.05
CA ARG A 176 9.72 8.98 -0.11
C ARG A 176 8.27 8.81 0.31
N ARG A 177 7.59 7.85 -0.33
CA ARG A 177 6.36 7.29 0.22
C ARG A 177 6.64 6.71 1.59
N CYS A 178 5.65 6.69 2.47
CA CYS A 178 5.81 6.21 3.83
C CYS A 178 4.51 5.63 4.37
N PHE A 179 4.60 4.71 5.32
CA PHE A 179 3.47 4.47 6.23
C PHE A 179 3.39 5.63 7.22
N VAL A 180 2.20 5.97 7.69
CA VAL A 180 2.00 6.96 8.75
C VAL A 180 1.13 6.38 9.85
N THR A 181 1.60 6.41 11.08
CA THR A 181 0.84 5.89 12.23
C THR A 181 1.17 6.61 13.52
N ASP A 182 0.19 6.67 14.42
CA ASP A 182 0.33 7.09 15.82
C ASP A 182 0.19 5.92 16.81
N GLY A 183 0.14 4.68 16.30
CA GLY A 183 -0.16 3.46 17.08
C GLY A 183 -1.66 3.22 17.33
N SER A 184 -2.52 4.17 16.96
CA SER A 184 -3.98 4.03 17.02
C SER A 184 -4.60 3.81 15.63
N ARG A 185 -4.12 4.50 14.59
CA ARG A 185 -4.50 4.28 13.19
C ARG A 185 -3.27 4.26 12.28
N MET A 186 -3.43 3.75 11.07
CA MET A 186 -2.38 3.70 10.06
C MET A 186 -2.89 4.07 8.67
N ILE A 187 -2.09 4.87 7.96
CA ILE A 187 -2.27 5.15 6.53
C ILE A 187 -1.13 4.49 5.77
N LEU A 188 -1.46 3.65 4.80
CA LEU A 188 -0.50 2.97 3.92
C LEU A 188 -0.05 3.88 2.79
N PRO A 189 1.21 3.76 2.34
CA PRO A 189 1.62 4.35 1.07
C PRO A 189 0.92 3.64 -0.08
N ALA A 190 0.68 4.35 -1.18
CA ALA A 190 0.27 3.67 -2.41
C ALA A 190 1.33 2.68 -2.87
N PHE A 191 0.89 1.50 -3.29
CA PHE A 191 1.74 0.44 -3.81
C PHE A 191 2.03 0.62 -5.30
N GLY A 192 1.04 1.12 -6.06
CA GLY A 192 1.09 1.30 -7.52
C GLY A 192 2.30 2.06 -8.02
N ALA A 193 2.76 1.73 -9.24
CA ALA A 193 3.98 2.29 -9.84
C ALA A 193 3.90 3.81 -10.06
N TYR A 194 2.73 4.32 -10.48
CA TYR A 194 2.51 5.74 -10.83
C TYR A 194 1.69 6.51 -9.81
N ALA A 195 1.74 6.12 -8.54
CA ALA A 195 1.09 6.88 -7.48
C ALA A 195 1.93 8.10 -7.07
N GLY A 196 1.24 9.23 -6.91
CA GLY A 196 1.81 10.44 -6.33
C GLY A 196 1.95 10.29 -4.81
N GLY A 197 1.78 11.39 -4.09
CA GLY A 197 1.54 11.29 -2.66
C GLY A 197 1.33 12.63 -1.99
N LEU A 198 0.42 12.69 -1.03
CA LEU A 198 0.28 13.90 -0.23
C LEU A 198 1.46 14.01 0.73
N SER A 199 1.92 15.24 0.94
CA SER A 199 2.91 15.48 1.99
C SER A 199 2.31 15.07 3.33
N VAL A 200 3.08 14.46 4.23
CA VAL A 200 2.62 14.24 5.62
C VAL A 200 2.33 15.54 6.37
N SER A 201 2.75 16.69 5.82
CA SER A 201 2.40 18.04 6.28
C SER A 201 1.06 18.56 5.68
N ASP A 202 0.45 17.83 4.76
CA ASP A 202 -0.81 18.21 4.12
C ASP A 202 -1.97 18.22 5.14
N PRO A 203 -2.88 19.22 5.11
CA PRO A 203 -4.02 19.28 6.02
C PRO A 203 -4.91 18.03 6.01
N ALA A 204 -5.04 17.32 4.88
CA ALA A 204 -5.83 16.09 4.80
C ALA A 204 -5.27 15.00 5.71
N ILE A 205 -3.95 14.87 5.81
CA ILE A 205 -3.29 13.94 6.74
C ILE A 205 -3.23 14.54 8.15
N GLY A 206 -2.89 15.83 8.27
CA GLY A 206 -2.73 16.50 9.55
C GLY A 206 -3.98 16.48 10.43
N ARG A 207 -5.19 16.54 9.83
CA ARG A 207 -6.46 16.44 10.56
C ARG A 207 -6.71 15.06 11.17
N LEU A 208 -6.10 14.00 10.62
CA LEU A 208 -6.26 12.62 11.11
C LEU A 208 -5.37 12.32 12.31
N PHE A 209 -4.31 13.12 12.52
CA PHE A 209 -3.31 12.95 13.58
C PHE A 209 -3.18 14.23 14.42
N PRO A 210 -3.97 14.36 15.50
CA PRO A 210 -3.96 15.54 16.36
C PRO A 210 -2.56 15.93 16.84
N ALA A 211 -2.30 17.24 16.86
CA ALA A 211 -1.01 17.82 17.24
C ALA A 211 0.22 17.31 16.42
N ARG A 212 -0.01 16.77 15.21
CA ARG A 212 1.02 16.14 14.37
C ARG A 212 1.81 15.05 15.13
N ARG A 213 1.14 14.29 16.00
CA ARG A 213 1.75 13.19 16.74
C ARG A 213 1.64 11.91 15.94
N PHE A 214 2.60 11.69 15.05
CA PHE A 214 2.72 10.45 14.29
C PHE A 214 4.18 10.15 13.96
N THR A 215 4.44 8.90 13.58
CA THR A 215 5.69 8.46 12.96
C THR A 215 5.43 8.17 11.49
N ALA A 216 6.26 8.74 10.62
CA ALA A 216 6.30 8.39 9.20
C ALA A 216 7.40 7.35 8.99
N HIS A 217 7.05 6.17 8.47
CA HIS A 217 8.00 5.11 8.14
C HIS A 217 8.31 5.15 6.64
N LEU A 218 9.38 5.84 6.27
CA LEU A 218 9.78 6.06 4.88
C LEU A 218 10.27 4.77 4.23
N LEU A 219 9.81 4.52 3.00
CA LEU A 219 10.27 3.38 2.19
C LEU A 219 11.69 3.67 1.66
N GLY A 220 12.65 2.82 2.04
CA GLY A 220 14.03 2.86 1.55
C GLY A 220 14.41 1.59 0.80
N ALA A 221 15.67 1.52 0.35
CA ALA A 221 16.21 0.34 -0.31
C ALA A 221 16.38 -0.78 0.73
N GLY A 222 15.52 -1.79 0.67
CA GLY A 222 15.59 -3.01 1.51
C GLY A 222 15.09 -2.85 2.95
N ARG A 223 14.74 -1.65 3.42
CA ARG A 223 14.14 -1.44 4.75
C ARG A 223 13.30 -0.16 4.83
N THR A 224 12.52 -0.04 5.89
CA THR A 224 11.76 1.17 6.24
C THR A 224 12.47 1.99 7.33
N TYR A 225 12.25 3.30 7.35
CA TYR A 225 12.92 4.24 8.26
C TYR A 225 11.88 5.08 9.00
N GLY A 226 11.73 4.86 10.30
CA GLY A 226 10.83 5.65 11.15
C GLY A 226 11.37 7.05 11.40
N MET A 227 10.55 8.07 11.16
CA MET A 227 10.85 9.48 11.39
C MET A 227 9.69 10.11 12.15
N PRO A 228 9.94 10.84 13.25
CA PRO A 228 8.87 11.58 13.91
C PRO A 228 8.36 12.68 12.97
N ALA A 229 7.09 13.05 13.11
CA ALA A 229 6.49 14.12 12.31
C ALA A 229 7.30 15.42 12.31
N SER A 230 7.95 15.76 13.42
CA SER A 230 8.80 16.95 13.56
C SER A 230 10.06 16.93 12.70
N ALA A 231 10.51 15.75 12.25
CA ALA A 231 11.64 15.60 11.34
C ALA A 231 11.23 15.64 9.85
N CYS A 232 9.92 15.69 9.57
CA CYS A 232 9.38 15.74 8.22
C CYS A 232 9.11 17.20 7.80
N LEU A 233 9.58 17.57 6.62
CA LEU A 233 9.35 18.87 5.97
C LEU A 233 8.02 18.85 5.20
#